data_AF-A0A3N5W1Z7-F1
#
_entry.id   AF-A0A3N5W1Z7-F1
#
_cell.length_a   1.000
_cell.length_b   1.000
_cell.length_c   1.000
_cell.angle_alpha   90.00
_cell.angle_beta   90.00
_cell.angle_gamma   90.00
#
_symmetry.space_group_name_H-M   'P 1'
#
loop_
_entity.id
_entity.type
_entity.pdbx_description
1 polymer ?
#
loop_
_entity_poly.entity_id
_entity_poly.type
_entity_poly.pdbx_seq_one_letter_code
_entity_poly.pdbx_strand_id
1 'polypeptide(L)'
;MRSDLTLVTRRAVFFSLLAWLPLLVLSTIEGAALGQVVTIPFLYDFPVSVRLLIALPLLILAERVIDARTMESVRHFARSGLVEEKNFREFRSMVRQTLRMRDSFLAEGIMVAVVIFGTAFLRLELSGSSSTWQILVFPSGATRTMAGWWHVFVSLPIFQFLMVRWLWRYLIWCWLLWRISRLDLQLIPTHPDRAAGLGFLGVAQAKFGILVLAFSSLLSSHWGAEILLRGVSLYDYKMMILGYVVLVLFVLLAPLLVFSSRLFEVKRRGLLEYGALANRYTWTFDRKWIRGEAPEGEALIGSADIQSLADLGNSFQIIQEMRPVPIDLWTTIVPMAAFTVAPFLPLALTVFPFDEIVKKIIGILL
;
A
#
# COMPACT_ATOMS: atom_id res chain seq x y z
N MET A 1 2.07 -14.01 -20.54
CA MET A 1 2.03 -12.83 -19.64
C MET A 1 0.98 -11.78 -20.03
N ARG A 2 0.67 -11.54 -21.33
CA ARG A 2 -0.41 -10.61 -21.76
C ARG A 2 -1.84 -11.18 -21.62
N SER A 3 -2.03 -12.50 -21.76
CA SER A 3 -3.33 -13.17 -21.62
C SER A 3 -4.01 -12.89 -20.27
N ASP A 4 -3.26 -12.94 -19.19
CA ASP A 4 -3.83 -12.93 -17.84
C ASP A 4 -4.26 -11.53 -17.39
N LEU A 5 -3.60 -10.48 -17.89
CA LEU A 5 -3.99 -9.08 -17.66
C LEU A 5 -5.36 -8.80 -18.28
N THR A 6 -5.61 -9.33 -19.49
CA THR A 6 -6.92 -9.16 -20.14
C THR A 6 -8.04 -9.81 -19.34
N LEU A 7 -7.78 -10.95 -18.68
CA LEU A 7 -8.77 -11.63 -17.85
C LEU A 7 -9.11 -10.86 -16.57
N VAL A 8 -8.10 -10.31 -15.87
CA VAL A 8 -8.34 -9.51 -14.65
C VAL A 8 -9.07 -8.22 -15.00
N THR A 9 -8.68 -7.53 -16.07
CA THR A 9 -9.38 -6.32 -16.51
C THR A 9 -10.82 -6.62 -16.93
N ARG A 10 -11.07 -7.71 -17.67
CA ARG A 10 -12.42 -8.16 -18.02
C ARG A 10 -13.26 -8.44 -16.78
N ARG A 11 -12.70 -9.12 -15.76
CA ARG A 11 -13.38 -9.34 -14.48
C ARG A 11 -13.69 -8.02 -13.77
N ALA A 12 -12.74 -7.09 -13.74
CA ALA A 12 -12.93 -5.79 -13.10
C ALA A 12 -14.10 -5.03 -13.74
N VAL A 13 -14.10 -4.93 -15.07
CA VAL A 13 -15.19 -4.29 -15.84
C VAL A 13 -16.52 -5.03 -15.62
N PHE A 14 -16.52 -6.36 -15.70
CA PHE A 14 -17.72 -7.17 -15.51
C PHE A 14 -18.35 -6.94 -14.13
N PHE A 15 -17.58 -7.04 -13.05
CA PHE A 15 -18.10 -6.84 -11.69
C PHE A 15 -18.52 -5.39 -11.43
N SER A 16 -17.81 -4.40 -11.99
CA SER A 16 -18.25 -2.99 -11.94
C SER A 16 -19.59 -2.77 -12.63
N LEU A 17 -19.76 -3.31 -13.85
CA LEU A 17 -21.02 -3.18 -14.59
C LEU A 17 -22.14 -3.96 -13.91
N LEU A 18 -21.87 -5.18 -13.42
CA LEU A 18 -22.85 -5.98 -12.69
C LEU A 18 -23.32 -5.27 -11.41
N ALA A 19 -22.41 -4.61 -10.70
CA ALA A 19 -22.74 -3.91 -9.47
C ALA A 19 -23.43 -2.56 -9.70
N TRP A 20 -23.11 -1.84 -10.78
CA TRP A 20 -23.58 -0.46 -11.01
C TRP A 20 -24.71 -0.33 -12.04
N LEU A 21 -24.64 -1.05 -13.17
CA LEU A 21 -25.59 -0.89 -14.28
C LEU A 21 -27.04 -1.22 -13.90
N PRO A 22 -27.33 -2.32 -13.15
CA PRO A 22 -28.70 -2.60 -12.71
C PRO A 22 -29.25 -1.52 -11.78
N LEU A 23 -28.40 -0.88 -10.98
CA LEU A 23 -28.83 0.25 -10.13
C LEU A 23 -29.29 1.42 -10.97
N LEU A 24 -28.53 1.78 -12.01
CA LEU A 24 -28.92 2.83 -12.94
C LEU A 24 -30.26 2.50 -13.60
N VAL A 25 -30.40 1.30 -14.17
CA VAL A 25 -31.62 0.89 -14.88
C VAL A 25 -32.83 0.91 -13.94
N LEU A 26 -32.73 0.30 -12.76
CA LEU A 26 -33.82 0.27 -11.79
C LEU A 26 -34.17 1.69 -11.30
N SER A 27 -33.17 2.51 -10.97
CA SER A 27 -33.40 3.91 -10.57
C SER A 27 -34.02 4.75 -11.68
N THR A 28 -33.71 4.49 -12.96
CA THR A 28 -34.36 5.19 -14.09
C THR A 28 -35.82 4.79 -14.24
N ILE A 29 -36.14 3.50 -14.09
CA ILE A 29 -37.52 2.99 -14.16
C ILE A 29 -38.35 3.56 -13.01
N GLU A 30 -37.77 3.68 -11.82
CA GLU A 30 -38.43 4.22 -10.63
C GLU A 30 -38.44 5.77 -10.58
N GLY A 31 -37.89 6.45 -11.59
CA GLY A 31 -37.83 7.92 -11.65
C GLY A 31 -36.88 8.56 -10.61
N ALA A 32 -36.04 7.77 -9.96
CA ALA A 32 -35.10 8.20 -8.92
C ALA A 32 -33.66 8.42 -9.42
N ALA A 33 -33.41 8.23 -10.73
CA ALA A 33 -32.09 8.41 -11.32
C ALA A 33 -31.69 9.88 -11.50
N LEU A 34 -32.62 10.72 -11.98
CA LEU A 34 -32.45 12.13 -12.34
C LEU A 34 -33.73 12.90 -11.99
N GLY A 35 -33.60 14.13 -11.48
CA GLY A 35 -34.74 15.02 -11.21
C GLY A 35 -34.94 15.34 -9.72
N GLN A 36 -36.02 16.07 -9.40
CA GLN A 36 -36.34 16.55 -8.04
C GLN A 36 -37.29 15.64 -7.25
N VAL A 37 -37.61 14.44 -7.76
CA VAL A 37 -38.54 13.50 -7.10
C VAL A 37 -37.98 12.98 -5.77
N VAL A 38 -36.65 12.86 -5.69
CA VAL A 38 -35.92 12.45 -4.49
C VAL A 38 -34.86 13.50 -4.13
N THR A 39 -34.56 13.65 -2.84
CA THR A 39 -33.59 14.63 -2.34
C THR A 39 -32.17 14.33 -2.84
N ILE A 40 -31.84 13.04 -3.00
CA ILE A 40 -30.55 12.59 -3.53
C ILE A 40 -30.80 11.55 -4.62
N PRO A 41 -30.78 11.96 -5.91
CA PRO A 41 -30.90 11.04 -7.04
C PRO A 41 -29.64 10.18 -7.20
N PHE A 42 -29.80 9.01 -7.82
CA PHE A 42 -28.71 8.02 -7.96
C PHE A 42 -27.43 8.60 -8.58
N LEU A 43 -27.55 9.41 -9.64
CA LEU A 43 -26.38 9.97 -10.32
C LEU A 43 -25.64 11.05 -9.52
N TYR A 44 -26.29 11.64 -8.52
CA TYR A 44 -25.68 12.61 -7.60
C TYR A 44 -25.11 11.94 -6.34
N ASP A 45 -25.35 10.64 -6.15
CA ASP A 45 -24.70 9.83 -5.11
C ASP A 45 -23.29 9.42 -5.58
N PHE A 46 -22.38 10.40 -5.57
CA PHE A 46 -20.98 10.20 -5.95
C PHE A 46 -20.30 9.05 -5.18
N PRO A 47 -20.51 8.87 -3.86
CA PRO A 47 -19.95 7.75 -3.12
C PRO A 47 -20.26 6.39 -3.71
N VAL A 48 -21.50 6.15 -4.15
CA VAL A 48 -21.91 4.87 -4.73
C VAL A 48 -21.27 4.67 -6.10
N SER A 49 -21.27 5.70 -6.94
CA SER A 49 -20.64 5.63 -8.26
C SER A 49 -19.13 5.40 -8.16
N VAL A 50 -18.43 6.14 -7.30
CA VAL A 50 -16.98 5.98 -7.09
C VAL A 50 -16.67 4.62 -6.46
N ARG A 51 -17.48 4.13 -5.51
CA ARG A 51 -17.32 2.80 -4.92
C ARG A 51 -17.35 1.70 -5.99
N LEU A 52 -18.30 1.74 -6.90
CA LEU A 52 -18.56 0.64 -7.84
C LEU A 52 -17.79 0.76 -9.16
N LEU A 53 -17.53 1.99 -9.62
CA LEU A 53 -16.84 2.25 -10.90
C LEU A 53 -15.34 2.55 -10.76
N ILE A 54 -14.86 2.92 -9.56
CA ILE A 54 -13.44 3.23 -9.32
C ILE A 54 -12.83 2.30 -8.27
N ALA A 55 -13.37 2.27 -7.05
CA ALA A 55 -12.77 1.50 -5.96
C ALA A 55 -12.87 -0.02 -6.21
N LEU A 56 -14.04 -0.52 -6.60
CA LEU A 56 -14.27 -1.94 -6.91
C LEU A 56 -13.30 -2.50 -7.98
N PRO A 57 -13.16 -1.89 -9.18
CA PRO A 57 -12.23 -2.40 -10.17
C PRO A 57 -10.77 -2.25 -9.74
N LEU A 58 -10.40 -1.21 -8.99
CA LEU A 58 -9.05 -1.09 -8.40
C LEU A 58 -8.76 -2.23 -7.42
N LEU A 59 -9.72 -2.60 -6.56
CA LEU A 59 -9.58 -3.76 -5.66
C LEU A 59 -9.43 -5.07 -6.44
N ILE A 60 -10.04 -5.22 -7.61
CA ILE A 60 -9.87 -6.42 -8.45
C ILE A 60 -8.50 -6.40 -9.14
N LEU A 61 -8.09 -5.26 -9.71
CA LEU A 61 -6.80 -5.08 -10.36
C LEU A 61 -5.62 -5.26 -9.39
N ALA A 62 -5.81 -4.87 -8.13
CA ALA A 62 -4.83 -5.02 -7.06
C ALA A 62 -4.37 -6.47 -6.89
N GLU A 63 -5.23 -7.46 -7.22
CA GLU A 63 -4.94 -8.88 -7.05
C GLU A 63 -3.71 -9.26 -7.87
N ARG A 64 -3.69 -8.83 -9.13
CA ARG A 64 -2.56 -9.08 -10.00
C ARG A 64 -1.31 -8.32 -9.57
N VAL A 65 -1.46 -7.06 -9.19
CA VAL A 65 -0.33 -6.16 -8.89
C VAL A 65 0.39 -6.59 -7.61
N ILE A 66 -0.36 -6.89 -6.56
CA ILE A 66 0.17 -7.22 -5.24
C ILE A 66 0.61 -8.68 -5.18
N ASP A 67 -0.17 -9.64 -5.71
CA ASP A 67 0.20 -11.06 -5.66
C ASP A 67 1.48 -11.33 -6.47
N ALA A 68 1.66 -10.66 -7.61
CA ALA A 68 2.90 -10.77 -8.39
C ALA A 68 4.11 -10.38 -7.56
N ARG A 69 4.01 -9.20 -6.93
CA ARG A 69 5.14 -8.57 -6.29
C ARG A 69 5.47 -9.24 -4.96
N THR A 70 4.47 -9.58 -4.17
CA THR A 70 4.66 -10.35 -2.92
C THR A 70 5.28 -11.72 -3.20
N MET A 71 4.83 -12.43 -4.25
CA MET A 71 5.43 -13.71 -4.65
C MET A 71 6.88 -13.54 -5.12
N GLU A 72 7.18 -12.50 -5.89
CA GLU A 72 8.54 -12.17 -6.30
C GLU A 72 9.44 -11.87 -5.09
N SER A 73 8.97 -11.07 -4.13
CA SER A 73 9.65 -10.78 -2.87
C SER A 73 9.93 -12.04 -2.05
N VAL A 74 8.95 -12.93 -1.93
CA VAL A 74 9.12 -14.22 -1.25
C VAL A 74 10.18 -15.08 -1.95
N ARG A 75 10.18 -15.13 -3.29
CA ARG A 75 11.22 -15.86 -4.05
C ARG A 75 12.59 -15.19 -3.90
N HIS A 76 12.63 -13.87 -3.81
CA HIS A 76 13.86 -13.12 -3.68
C HIS A 76 14.60 -13.49 -2.39
N PHE A 77 13.91 -13.65 -1.24
CA PHE A 77 14.52 -14.14 0.00
C PHE A 77 15.37 -15.42 -0.17
N ALA A 78 14.89 -16.37 -0.97
CA ALA A 78 15.63 -17.62 -1.23
C ALA A 78 16.69 -17.46 -2.33
N ARG A 79 16.46 -16.62 -3.34
CA ARG A 79 17.37 -16.43 -4.48
C ARG A 79 18.57 -15.53 -4.17
N SER A 80 18.42 -14.57 -3.27
CA SER A 80 19.48 -13.60 -2.93
C SER A 80 20.42 -14.10 -1.84
N GLY A 81 20.25 -15.33 -1.34
CA GLY A 81 21.07 -15.88 -0.26
C GLY A 81 20.73 -15.32 1.13
N LEU A 82 19.69 -14.50 1.27
CA LEU A 82 19.23 -13.97 2.57
C LEU A 82 18.79 -15.08 3.52
N VAL A 83 18.22 -16.17 3.00
CA VAL A 83 17.87 -17.35 3.79
C VAL A 83 18.97 -18.39 3.58
N GLU A 84 19.59 -18.85 4.67
CA GLU A 84 20.55 -19.96 4.61
C GLU A 84 19.88 -21.30 4.27
N GLU A 85 20.66 -22.22 3.70
CA GLU A 85 20.19 -23.58 3.35
C GLU A 85 19.59 -24.31 4.55
N LYS A 86 20.15 -24.13 5.76
CA LYS A 86 19.64 -24.70 7.02
C LYS A 86 18.19 -24.29 7.31
N ASN A 87 17.80 -23.09 6.88
CA ASN A 87 16.49 -22.49 7.13
C ASN A 87 15.48 -22.74 5.98
N PHE A 88 15.89 -23.37 4.87
CA PHE A 88 15.01 -23.59 3.70
C PHE A 88 13.79 -24.46 4.00
N ARG A 89 13.91 -25.43 4.90
CA ARG A 89 12.77 -26.28 5.27
C ARG A 89 11.70 -25.46 6.02
N GLU A 90 12.13 -24.67 7.00
CA GLU A 90 11.26 -23.79 7.76
C GLU A 90 10.65 -22.72 6.85
N PHE A 91 11.47 -22.03 6.06
CA PHE A 91 11.02 -21.02 5.10
C PHE A 91 9.93 -21.54 4.15
N ARG A 92 10.16 -22.69 3.51
CA ARG A 92 9.16 -23.32 2.63
C ARG A 92 7.89 -23.74 3.38
N SER A 93 8.01 -24.14 4.65
CA SER A 93 6.84 -24.47 5.47
C SER A 93 5.96 -23.25 5.74
N MET A 94 6.58 -22.09 6.02
CA MET A 94 5.88 -20.83 6.25
C MET A 94 5.17 -20.35 4.98
N VAL A 95 5.86 -20.42 3.83
CA VAL A 95 5.25 -20.07 2.53
C VAL A 95 4.06 -20.99 2.21
N ARG A 96 4.17 -22.30 2.47
CA ARG A 96 3.04 -23.22 2.30
C ARG A 96 1.88 -22.90 3.23
N GLN A 97 2.15 -22.55 4.49
CA GLN A 97 1.11 -22.14 5.43
C GLN A 97 0.41 -20.86 4.97
N THR A 98 1.14 -19.86 4.50
CA THR A 98 0.59 -18.64 3.86
C THR A 98 -0.36 -18.98 2.72
N LEU A 99 0.05 -19.87 1.81
CA LEU A 99 -0.80 -20.29 0.70
C LEU A 99 -2.07 -21.02 1.19
N ARG A 100 -1.95 -21.89 2.19
CA ARG A 100 -3.10 -22.57 2.81
C ARG A 100 -4.06 -21.61 3.51
N MET A 101 -3.55 -20.57 4.18
CA MET A 101 -4.39 -19.54 4.82
C MET A 101 -5.10 -18.67 3.79
N ARG A 102 -4.41 -18.35 2.68
CA ARG A 102 -4.97 -17.57 1.57
C ARG A 102 -6.07 -18.34 0.85
N ASP A 103 -5.86 -19.63 0.61
CA ASP A 103 -6.74 -20.50 -0.19
C ASP A 103 -7.70 -21.33 0.70
N SER A 104 -7.95 -20.89 1.93
CA SER A 104 -8.80 -21.60 2.90
C SER A 104 -10.28 -21.34 2.67
N PHE A 105 -11.05 -22.38 2.37
CA PHE A 105 -12.52 -22.32 2.26
C PHE A 105 -13.19 -21.85 3.56
N LEU A 106 -12.61 -22.19 4.73
CA LEU A 106 -13.14 -21.72 6.01
C LEU A 106 -12.96 -20.21 6.14
N ALA A 107 -11.82 -19.67 5.70
CA ALA A 107 -11.59 -18.23 5.70
C ALA A 107 -12.59 -17.53 4.78
N GLU A 108 -12.81 -18.06 3.56
CA GLU A 108 -13.82 -17.52 2.64
C GLU A 108 -15.23 -17.55 3.24
N GLY A 109 -15.63 -18.65 3.89
CA GLY A 109 -16.91 -18.77 4.58
C GLY A 109 -17.07 -17.74 5.70
N ILE A 110 -16.02 -17.52 6.50
CA ILE A 110 -16.02 -16.48 7.55
C ILE A 110 -16.13 -15.09 6.91
N MET A 111 -15.44 -14.81 5.81
CA MET A 111 -15.57 -13.52 5.11
C MET A 111 -17.00 -13.29 4.62
N VAL A 112 -17.65 -14.30 4.03
CA VAL A 112 -19.05 -14.22 3.61
C VAL A 112 -19.96 -13.97 4.81
N ALA A 113 -19.76 -14.67 5.93
CA ALA A 113 -20.52 -14.43 7.15
C ALA A 113 -20.35 -12.98 7.64
N VAL A 114 -19.11 -12.48 7.72
CA VAL A 114 -18.81 -11.09 8.12
C VAL A 114 -19.50 -10.09 7.18
N VAL A 115 -19.54 -10.35 5.87
CA VAL A 115 -20.23 -9.49 4.90
C VAL A 115 -21.74 -9.50 5.13
N ILE A 116 -22.35 -10.67 5.33
CA ILE A 116 -23.79 -10.81 5.58
C ILE A 116 -24.17 -10.11 6.89
N PHE A 117 -23.45 -10.40 7.98
CA PHE A 117 -23.69 -9.78 9.28
C PHE A 117 -23.41 -8.28 9.26
N GLY A 118 -22.31 -7.84 8.67
CA GLY A 118 -21.99 -6.42 8.53
C GLY A 118 -23.04 -5.68 7.70
N THR A 119 -23.48 -6.27 6.59
CA THR A 119 -24.57 -5.74 5.77
C THR A 119 -25.89 -5.69 6.51
N ALA A 120 -26.20 -6.64 7.38
CA ALA A 120 -27.42 -6.64 8.19
C ALA A 120 -27.35 -5.64 9.36
N PHE A 121 -26.20 -5.54 10.03
CA PHE A 121 -25.99 -4.70 11.20
C PHE A 121 -25.95 -3.21 10.88
N LEU A 122 -25.25 -2.80 9.80
CA LEU A 122 -25.23 -1.40 9.32
C LEU A 122 -26.62 -0.84 8.95
N ARG A 123 -27.67 -1.67 8.92
CA ARG A 123 -29.05 -1.27 8.59
C ARG A 123 -29.91 -0.94 9.78
N LEU A 124 -29.49 -1.28 11.00
CA LEU A 124 -30.28 -0.96 12.20
C LEU A 124 -30.35 0.55 12.46
N GLU A 125 -29.56 1.38 11.77
CA GLU A 125 -29.44 2.83 12.00
C GLU A 125 -30.01 3.73 10.88
N LEU A 126 -30.46 3.20 9.74
CA LEU A 126 -30.85 4.03 8.59
C LEU A 126 -32.36 4.35 8.57
N SER A 127 -32.79 5.19 9.51
CA SER A 127 -34.03 5.97 9.44
C SER A 127 -33.70 7.41 9.03
N GLY A 128 -33.31 7.61 7.77
CA GLY A 128 -33.16 8.95 7.22
C GLY A 128 -34.53 9.62 7.04
N SER A 129 -34.65 10.90 7.37
CA SER A 129 -35.89 11.69 7.25
C SER A 129 -36.23 12.11 5.82
N SER A 130 -35.44 11.70 4.82
CA SER A 130 -35.54 12.20 3.44
C SER A 130 -35.47 11.06 2.41
N SER A 131 -36.27 11.19 1.35
CA SER A 131 -36.32 10.23 0.24
C SER A 131 -35.04 10.28 -0.60
N THR A 132 -34.47 9.10 -0.84
CA THR A 132 -33.28 8.87 -1.66
C THR A 132 -33.58 7.81 -2.72
N TRP A 133 -32.68 7.64 -3.69
CA TRP A 133 -32.80 6.55 -4.66
C TRP A 133 -32.84 5.14 -4.03
N GLN A 134 -32.36 4.97 -2.79
CA GLN A 134 -32.37 3.70 -2.06
C GLN A 134 -33.65 3.48 -1.25
N ILE A 135 -34.21 4.55 -0.67
CA ILE A 135 -35.32 4.50 0.28
C ILE A 135 -36.25 5.67 -0.01
N LEU A 136 -37.52 5.37 -0.28
CA LEU A 136 -38.58 6.36 -0.41
C LEU A 136 -39.31 6.49 0.93
N VAL A 137 -39.37 7.71 1.45
CA VAL A 137 -40.06 8.03 2.71
C VAL A 137 -41.45 8.54 2.37
N PHE A 138 -42.47 7.84 2.88
CA PHE A 138 -43.88 8.23 2.78
C PHE A 138 -44.46 8.52 4.17
N PRO A 139 -45.58 9.25 4.30
CA PRO A 139 -46.26 9.46 5.58
C PRO A 139 -46.66 8.15 6.28
N SER A 140 -46.88 7.08 5.52
CA SER A 140 -47.24 5.74 6.00
C SER A 140 -46.04 4.86 6.38
N GLY A 141 -44.80 5.35 6.20
CA GLY A 141 -43.56 4.62 6.47
C GLY A 141 -42.54 4.72 5.34
N ALA A 142 -41.33 4.19 5.58
CA ALA A 142 -40.27 4.13 4.60
C ALA A 142 -40.30 2.79 3.84
N THR A 143 -40.18 2.84 2.52
CA THR A 143 -40.08 1.65 1.67
C THR A 143 -38.78 1.67 0.87
N ARG A 144 -38.16 0.51 0.67
CA ARG A 144 -36.92 0.37 -0.08
C ARG A 144 -37.24 0.16 -1.56
N THR A 145 -36.58 0.93 -2.42
CA THR A 145 -36.70 0.81 -3.88
C THR A 145 -36.12 -0.52 -4.36
N MET A 146 -36.47 -0.93 -5.58
CA MET A 146 -35.88 -2.10 -6.22
C MET A 146 -34.37 -1.90 -6.41
N ALA A 147 -33.94 -0.68 -6.80
CA ALA A 147 -32.53 -0.31 -6.85
C ALA A 147 -31.84 -0.45 -5.48
N GLY A 148 -32.53 -0.01 -4.41
CA GLY A 148 -32.08 -0.17 -3.04
C GLY A 148 -31.86 -1.64 -2.67
N TRP A 149 -32.79 -2.54 -3.03
CA TRP A 149 -32.63 -3.97 -2.78
C TRP A 149 -31.47 -4.60 -3.56
N TRP A 150 -31.27 -4.23 -4.82
CA TRP A 150 -30.12 -4.69 -5.60
C TRP A 150 -28.80 -4.24 -4.98
N HIS A 151 -28.69 -2.96 -4.60
CA HIS A 151 -27.48 -2.43 -3.97
C HIS A 151 -27.11 -3.21 -2.71
N VAL A 152 -28.14 -3.62 -1.98
CA VAL A 152 -28.08 -4.28 -0.69
C VAL A 152 -27.66 -5.74 -0.75
N PHE A 153 -28.16 -6.48 -1.74
CA PHE A 153 -27.90 -7.92 -1.85
C PHE A 153 -26.77 -8.25 -2.82
N VAL A 154 -26.46 -7.35 -3.74
CA VAL A 154 -25.48 -7.60 -4.81
C VAL A 154 -24.31 -6.61 -4.71
N SER A 155 -24.56 -5.32 -4.93
CA SER A 155 -23.48 -4.35 -5.12
C SER A 155 -22.61 -4.16 -3.87
N LEU A 156 -23.22 -3.99 -2.71
CA LEU A 156 -22.53 -3.77 -1.44
C LEU A 156 -21.83 -5.04 -0.94
N PRO A 157 -22.45 -6.24 -0.94
CA PRO A 157 -21.76 -7.46 -0.56
C PRO A 157 -20.54 -7.79 -1.42
N ILE A 158 -20.60 -7.57 -2.74
CA ILE A 158 -19.45 -7.76 -3.64
C ILE A 158 -18.28 -6.87 -3.20
N PHE A 159 -18.55 -5.58 -2.95
CA PHE A 159 -17.53 -4.64 -2.52
C PHE A 159 -16.96 -4.98 -1.13
N GLN A 160 -17.83 -5.24 -0.15
CA GLN A 160 -17.42 -5.59 1.21
C GLN A 160 -16.61 -6.89 1.24
N PHE A 161 -17.01 -7.90 0.47
CA PHE A 161 -16.26 -9.16 0.37
C PHE A 161 -14.83 -8.92 -0.12
N LEU A 162 -14.66 -8.08 -1.15
CA LEU A 162 -13.32 -7.71 -1.62
C LEU A 162 -12.52 -6.95 -0.56
N MET A 163 -13.13 -6.03 0.18
CA MET A 163 -12.45 -5.32 1.27
C MET A 163 -11.94 -6.28 2.35
N VAL A 164 -12.81 -7.17 2.84
CA VAL A 164 -12.44 -8.15 3.87
C VAL A 164 -11.39 -9.11 3.33
N ARG A 165 -11.51 -9.55 2.07
CA ARG A 165 -10.51 -10.40 1.41
C ARG A 165 -9.14 -9.72 1.32
N TRP A 166 -9.10 -8.42 1.03
CA TRP A 166 -7.85 -7.64 1.04
C TRP A 166 -7.26 -7.46 2.42
N LEU A 167 -8.09 -7.19 3.42
CA LEU A 167 -7.66 -7.14 4.81
C LEU A 167 -7.03 -8.48 5.23
N TRP A 168 -7.68 -9.60 4.91
CA TRP A 168 -7.15 -10.94 5.18
C TRP A 168 -5.80 -11.18 4.50
N ARG A 169 -5.68 -10.87 3.20
CA ARG A 169 -4.41 -10.98 2.46
C ARG A 169 -3.30 -10.10 3.06
N TYR A 170 -3.65 -8.89 3.49
CA TYR A 170 -2.73 -8.00 4.16
C TYR A 170 -2.25 -8.59 5.49
N LEU A 171 -3.15 -9.10 6.33
CA LEU A 171 -2.80 -9.77 7.59
C LEU A 171 -1.90 -10.99 7.36
N ILE A 172 -2.16 -11.79 6.33
CA ILE A 172 -1.29 -12.90 5.93
C ILE A 172 0.11 -12.40 5.55
N TRP A 173 0.21 -11.30 4.81
CA TRP A 173 1.48 -10.68 4.46
C TRP A 173 2.25 -10.18 5.69
N CYS A 174 1.57 -9.49 6.61
CA CYS A 174 2.14 -9.06 7.90
C CYS A 174 2.67 -10.27 8.69
N TRP A 175 1.86 -11.32 8.80
CA TRP A 175 2.22 -12.55 9.50
C TRP A 175 3.44 -13.22 8.87
N LEU A 176 3.50 -13.32 7.54
CA LEU A 176 4.61 -13.91 6.82
C LEU A 176 5.90 -13.11 7.04
N LEU A 177 5.87 -11.79 6.92
CA LEU A 177 7.03 -10.92 7.16
C LEU A 177 7.53 -11.03 8.60
N TRP A 178 6.62 -11.03 9.57
CA TRP A 178 6.96 -11.23 10.97
C TRP A 178 7.61 -12.59 11.21
N ARG A 179 7.10 -13.66 10.61
CA ARG A 179 7.69 -15.00 10.71
C ARG A 179 9.08 -15.06 10.05
N ILE A 180 9.26 -14.44 8.89
CA ILE A 180 10.56 -14.37 8.20
C ILE A 180 11.58 -13.57 9.01
N SER A 181 11.19 -12.48 9.67
CA SER A 181 12.13 -11.66 10.47
C SER A 181 12.68 -12.38 11.70
N ARG A 182 12.05 -13.50 12.09
CA ARG A 182 12.50 -14.38 13.18
C ARG A 182 13.50 -15.43 12.72
N LEU A 183 13.67 -15.63 11.42
CA LEU A 183 14.73 -16.49 10.88
C LEU A 183 16.10 -15.83 11.08
N ASP A 184 17.13 -16.67 11.08
CA ASP A 184 18.51 -16.24 10.97
C ASP A 184 18.78 -15.85 9.50
N LEU A 185 18.60 -14.56 9.21
CA LEU A 185 18.78 -13.98 7.88
C LEU A 185 20.22 -13.50 7.70
N GLN A 186 20.80 -13.80 6.54
CA GLN A 186 22.14 -13.36 6.13
C GLN A 186 22.12 -11.91 5.67
N LEU A 187 22.11 -10.99 6.65
CA LEU A 187 22.09 -9.55 6.43
C LEU A 187 23.52 -9.00 6.38
N ILE A 188 23.86 -8.34 5.27
CA ILE A 188 25.22 -7.80 5.05
C ILE A 188 25.19 -6.27 5.20
N PRO A 189 25.98 -5.66 6.11
CA PRO A 189 25.93 -4.22 6.37
C PRO A 189 26.43 -3.36 5.19
N THR A 190 27.30 -3.90 4.35
CA THR A 190 27.85 -3.21 3.15
C THR A 190 26.96 -3.33 1.92
N HIS A 191 25.76 -3.90 2.03
CA HIS A 191 24.88 -4.07 0.88
C HIS A 191 24.44 -2.70 0.30
N PRO A 192 24.48 -2.50 -1.04
CA PRO A 192 24.28 -1.19 -1.68
C PRO A 192 22.87 -0.60 -1.51
N ASP A 193 21.89 -1.41 -1.09
CA ASP A 193 20.53 -0.96 -0.82
C ASP A 193 20.36 -0.20 0.51
N ARG A 194 21.42 -0.02 1.32
CA ARG A 194 21.37 0.62 2.64
C ARG A 194 20.30 0.02 3.58
N ALA A 195 19.92 -1.23 3.35
CA ALA A 195 18.92 -1.97 4.12
C ALA A 195 19.34 -3.45 4.30
N ALA A 196 20.65 -3.71 4.24
CA ALA A 196 21.27 -5.02 4.37
C ALA A 196 20.67 -6.13 3.50
N GLY A 197 20.23 -5.78 2.28
CA GLY A 197 19.60 -6.69 1.33
C GLY A 197 18.07 -6.76 1.40
N LEU A 198 17.43 -6.04 2.33
CA LEU A 198 15.96 -6.02 2.50
C LEU A 198 15.23 -4.89 1.75
N GLY A 199 15.94 -4.06 0.99
CA GLY A 199 15.37 -2.89 0.32
C GLY A 199 14.25 -3.22 -0.68
N PHE A 200 14.25 -4.43 -1.26
CA PHE A 200 13.20 -4.90 -2.14
C PHE A 200 11.82 -4.99 -1.46
N LEU A 201 11.77 -5.11 -0.13
CA LEU A 201 10.52 -5.14 0.63
C LEU A 201 9.78 -3.81 0.59
N GLY A 202 10.51 -2.68 0.65
CA GLY A 202 9.91 -1.35 0.50
C GLY A 202 9.25 -1.19 -0.86
N VAL A 203 9.94 -1.61 -1.93
CA VAL A 203 9.41 -1.60 -3.30
C VAL A 203 8.16 -2.48 -3.43
N ALA A 204 8.12 -3.61 -2.73
CA ALA A 204 6.95 -4.48 -2.68
C ALA A 204 5.79 -3.84 -1.93
N GLN A 205 6.07 -3.23 -0.78
CA GLN A 205 5.09 -2.55 0.05
C GLN A 205 4.44 -1.38 -0.69
N ALA A 206 5.20 -0.63 -1.49
CA ALA A 206 4.69 0.46 -2.33
C ALA A 206 3.56 0.03 -3.28
N LYS A 207 3.49 -1.26 -3.66
CA LYS A 207 2.42 -1.78 -4.52
C LYS A 207 1.06 -1.89 -3.82
N PHE A 208 1.01 -1.88 -2.49
CA PHE A 208 -0.23 -1.75 -1.75
C PHE A 208 -0.89 -0.37 -1.93
N GLY A 209 -0.18 0.61 -2.51
CA GLY A 209 -0.73 1.92 -2.88
C GLY A 209 -1.98 1.84 -3.76
N ILE A 210 -2.16 0.79 -4.58
CA ILE A 210 -3.40 0.60 -5.36
C ILE A 210 -4.65 0.40 -4.48
N LEU A 211 -4.49 -0.25 -3.32
CA LEU A 211 -5.59 -0.39 -2.35
C LEU A 211 -5.91 0.95 -1.71
N VAL A 212 -4.87 1.71 -1.36
CA VAL A 212 -5.05 3.06 -0.84
C VAL A 212 -5.76 3.95 -1.84
N LEU A 213 -5.37 3.88 -3.11
CA LEU A 213 -6.04 4.64 -4.16
C LEU A 213 -7.54 4.35 -4.18
N ALA A 214 -7.95 3.07 -4.06
CA ALA A 214 -9.35 2.68 -3.99
C ALA A 214 -10.08 3.27 -2.77
N PHE A 215 -9.47 3.18 -1.57
CA PHE A 215 -10.07 3.69 -0.34
C PHE A 215 -10.08 5.23 -0.28
N SER A 216 -9.01 5.87 -0.72
CA SER A 216 -8.88 7.33 -0.83
C SER A 216 -9.89 7.90 -1.83
N SER A 217 -10.12 7.24 -2.98
CA SER A 217 -11.19 7.64 -3.90
C SER A 217 -12.56 7.60 -3.25
N LEU A 218 -12.86 6.55 -2.49
CA LEU A 218 -14.13 6.45 -1.77
C LEU A 218 -14.26 7.57 -0.72
N LEU A 219 -13.23 7.81 0.08
CA LEU A 219 -13.26 8.86 1.11
C LEU A 219 -13.38 10.26 0.49
N SER A 220 -12.62 10.53 -0.57
CA SER A 220 -12.69 11.76 -1.35
C SER A 220 -14.09 12.00 -1.92
N SER A 221 -14.74 10.95 -2.45
CA SER A 221 -16.11 11.08 -2.96
C SER A 221 -17.15 11.38 -1.87
N HIS A 222 -16.92 10.90 -0.64
CA HIS A 222 -17.78 11.19 0.50
C HIS A 222 -17.67 12.67 0.90
N TRP A 223 -16.44 13.16 1.11
CA TRP A 223 -16.22 14.57 1.44
C TRP A 223 -16.60 15.50 0.29
N GLY A 224 -16.35 15.10 -0.97
CA GLY A 224 -16.79 15.83 -2.14
C GLY A 224 -18.31 15.98 -2.24
N ALA A 225 -19.07 14.94 -1.89
CA ALA A 225 -20.52 15.04 -1.81
C ALA A 225 -20.97 16.03 -0.73
N GLU A 226 -20.32 16.05 0.44
CA GLU A 226 -20.64 17.01 1.50
C GLU A 226 -20.29 18.46 1.12
N ILE A 227 -19.13 18.68 0.50
CA ILE A 227 -18.70 20.00 0.03
C ILE A 227 -19.64 20.52 -1.08
N LEU A 228 -19.90 19.71 -2.10
CA LEU A 228 -20.66 20.14 -3.28
C LEU A 228 -22.17 20.22 -3.05
N LEU A 229 -22.75 19.32 -2.23
CA LEU A 229 -24.20 19.22 -2.03
C LEU A 229 -24.66 19.88 -0.74
N ARG A 230 -23.81 19.98 0.29
CA ARG A 230 -24.17 20.58 1.60
C ARG A 230 -23.44 21.88 1.90
N GLY A 231 -22.53 22.32 1.03
CA GLY A 231 -21.81 23.59 1.17
C GLY A 231 -20.80 23.63 2.30
N VAL A 232 -20.34 22.46 2.79
CA VAL A 232 -19.31 22.39 3.85
C VAL A 232 -17.96 22.84 3.29
N SER A 233 -17.15 23.49 4.12
CA SER A 233 -15.85 23.99 3.72
C SER A 233 -14.81 22.87 3.63
N LEU A 234 -13.95 22.89 2.60
CA LEU A 234 -12.80 21.96 2.50
C LEU A 234 -11.85 22.08 3.71
N TYR A 235 -11.77 23.27 4.31
CA TYR A 235 -10.89 23.52 5.46
C TYR A 235 -11.26 22.67 6.68
N ASP A 236 -12.53 22.29 6.82
CA ASP A 236 -13.02 21.47 7.94
C ASP A 236 -12.46 20.03 7.86
N TYR A 237 -12.18 19.55 6.65
CA TYR A 237 -11.64 18.21 6.43
C TYR A 237 -10.10 18.16 6.42
N LYS A 238 -9.39 19.29 6.49
CA LYS A 238 -7.92 19.32 6.39
C LYS A 238 -7.24 18.39 7.41
N MET A 239 -7.68 18.44 8.67
CA MET A 239 -7.14 17.60 9.74
C MET A 239 -7.52 16.13 9.56
N MET A 240 -8.71 15.85 9.00
CA MET A 240 -9.14 14.49 8.70
C MET A 240 -8.34 13.89 7.54
N ILE A 241 -8.08 14.67 6.47
CA ILE A 241 -7.21 14.26 5.35
C ILE A 241 -5.80 13.96 5.87
N LEU A 242 -5.22 14.87 6.66
CA LEU A 242 -3.87 14.68 7.21
C LEU A 242 -3.81 13.44 8.12
N GLY A 243 -4.76 13.30 9.04
CA GLY A 243 -4.86 12.14 9.93
C GLY A 243 -5.02 10.84 9.16
N TYR A 244 -5.85 10.82 8.11
CA TYR A 244 -6.03 9.68 7.23
C TYR A 244 -4.73 9.31 6.50
N VAL A 245 -4.01 10.28 5.93
CA VAL A 245 -2.73 10.03 5.25
C VAL A 245 -1.73 9.41 6.21
N VAL A 246 -1.55 10.00 7.40
CA VAL A 246 -0.63 9.47 8.42
C VAL A 246 -1.04 8.05 8.84
N LEU A 247 -2.33 7.83 9.11
CA LEU A 247 -2.85 6.53 9.52
C LEU A 247 -2.60 5.46 8.44
N VAL A 248 -2.90 5.76 7.18
CA VAL A 248 -2.72 4.81 6.08
C VAL A 248 -1.24 4.49 5.86
N LEU A 249 -0.37 5.50 5.85
CA LEU A 249 1.07 5.28 5.74
C LEU A 249 1.57 4.43 6.90
N PHE A 250 1.12 4.71 8.13
CA PHE A 250 1.50 3.92 9.30
C PHE A 250 1.02 2.47 9.20
N VAL A 251 -0.28 2.24 8.94
CA VAL A 251 -0.86 0.90 8.84
C VAL A 251 -0.19 0.10 7.75
N LEU A 252 0.07 0.69 6.58
CA LEU A 252 0.71 0.01 5.45
C LEU A 252 2.21 -0.17 5.60
N LEU A 253 2.93 0.67 6.33
CA LEU A 253 4.37 0.49 6.54
C LEU A 253 4.69 -0.34 7.79
N ALA A 254 3.73 -0.51 8.70
CA ALA A 254 3.88 -1.29 9.92
C ALA A 254 4.53 -2.68 9.74
N PRO A 255 4.22 -3.47 8.68
CA PRO A 255 4.81 -4.80 8.53
C PRO A 255 6.32 -4.77 8.30
N LEU A 256 6.87 -3.67 7.80
CA LEU A 256 8.32 -3.53 7.59
C LEU A 256 9.07 -3.22 8.88
N LEU A 257 8.38 -2.69 9.90
CA LEU A 257 8.96 -2.39 11.21
C LEU A 257 9.43 -3.66 11.92
N VAL A 258 8.92 -4.84 11.57
CA VAL A 258 9.35 -6.12 12.16
C VAL A 258 10.83 -6.47 11.90
N PHE A 259 11.47 -5.82 10.92
CA PHE A 259 12.89 -5.97 10.61
C PHE A 259 13.78 -4.92 11.29
N SER A 260 13.19 -3.95 11.99
CA SER A 260 13.93 -2.79 12.51
C SER A 260 15.02 -3.15 13.52
N SER A 261 14.70 -4.04 14.46
CA SER A 261 15.65 -4.55 15.46
C SER A 261 16.85 -5.22 14.81
N ARG A 262 16.61 -6.07 13.79
CA ARG A 262 17.68 -6.76 13.05
C ARG A 262 18.57 -5.80 12.29
N LEU A 263 17.99 -4.81 11.60
CA LEU A 263 18.77 -3.81 10.87
C LEU A 263 19.60 -2.95 11.82
N PHE A 264 19.08 -2.60 12.99
CA PHE A 264 19.83 -1.86 14.00
C PHE A 264 21.02 -2.68 14.54
N GLU A 265 20.81 -3.96 14.84
CA GLU A 265 21.88 -4.89 15.26
C GLU A 265 22.98 -5.01 14.20
N VAL A 266 22.59 -5.19 12.93
CA VAL A 266 23.50 -5.31 11.79
C VAL A 266 24.29 -4.01 11.58
N LYS A 267 23.63 -2.85 11.66
CA LYS A 267 24.30 -1.55 11.56
C LYS A 267 25.32 -1.36 12.68
N ARG A 268 24.93 -1.61 13.94
CA ARG A 268 25.82 -1.49 15.09
C ARG A 268 27.04 -2.39 14.97
N ARG A 269 26.82 -3.66 14.63
CA ARG A 269 27.90 -4.64 14.42
C ARG A 269 28.81 -4.22 13.26
N GLY A 270 28.21 -3.81 12.14
CA GLY A 270 28.92 -3.32 10.96
C GLY A 270 29.83 -2.13 11.27
N LEU A 271 29.34 -1.12 11.99
CA LEU A 271 30.13 0.05 12.36
C LEU A 271 31.36 -0.31 13.21
N LEU A 272 31.22 -1.27 14.12
CA LEU A 272 32.33 -1.72 14.98
C LEU A 272 33.35 -2.58 14.20
N GLU A 273 32.88 -3.61 13.50
CA GLU A 273 33.76 -4.55 12.78
C GLU A 273 34.47 -3.87 11.61
N TYR A 274 33.73 -3.14 10.77
CA TYR A 274 34.32 -2.42 9.64
C TYR A 274 35.08 -1.17 10.10
N GLY A 275 34.72 -0.56 11.23
CA GLY A 275 35.52 0.51 11.83
C GLY A 275 36.89 0.02 12.29
N ALA A 276 36.95 -1.17 12.91
CA ALA A 276 38.22 -1.80 13.28
C ALA A 276 39.06 -2.16 12.04
N LEU A 277 38.43 -2.66 10.97
CA LEU A 277 39.09 -2.93 9.69
C LEU A 277 39.64 -1.62 9.06
N ALA A 278 38.82 -0.57 9.02
CA ALA A 278 39.21 0.75 8.53
C ALA A 278 40.41 1.31 9.30
N ASN A 279 40.38 1.25 10.63
CA ASN A 279 41.50 1.70 11.46
C ASN A 279 42.79 0.94 11.15
N ARG A 280 42.73 -0.40 11.04
CA ARG A 280 43.90 -1.23 10.70
C ARG A 280 44.46 -0.89 9.33
N TYR A 281 43.59 -0.73 8.34
CA TYR A 281 43.99 -0.41 6.97
C TYR A 281 44.61 0.99 6.87
N THR A 282 43.94 2.02 7.42
CA THR A 282 44.43 3.40 7.41
C THR A 282 45.73 3.55 8.20
N TRP A 283 45.91 2.84 9.31
CA TRP A 283 47.17 2.85 10.05
C TRP A 283 48.32 2.24 9.25
N THR A 284 48.07 1.13 8.55
CA THR A 284 49.07 0.50 7.67
C THR A 284 49.41 1.40 6.49
N PHE A 285 48.39 2.06 5.91
CA PHE A 285 48.56 3.03 4.85
C PHE A 285 49.42 4.23 5.31
N ASP A 286 49.13 4.85 6.46
CA ASP A 286 49.91 5.98 7.01
C ASP A 286 51.39 5.61 7.20
N ARG A 287 51.66 4.43 7.81
CA ARG A 287 53.04 3.96 8.01
C ARG A 287 53.79 3.82 6.69
N LYS A 288 53.18 3.16 5.70
CA LYS A 288 53.76 2.90 4.39
C LYS A 288 53.95 4.18 3.56
N TRP A 289 52.91 5.00 3.44
CA TRP A 289 52.86 6.13 2.50
C TRP A 289 53.27 7.47 3.09
N ILE A 290 53.07 7.70 4.40
CA ILE A 290 53.29 9.00 5.05
C ILE A 290 54.53 8.97 5.96
N ARG A 291 54.73 7.89 6.72
CA ARG A 291 55.88 7.75 7.64
C ARG A 291 57.14 7.18 6.97
N GLY A 292 57.04 6.72 5.73
CA GLY A 292 58.16 6.19 4.95
C GLY A 292 58.59 4.78 5.35
N GLU A 293 57.72 4.02 6.02
CA GLU A 293 57.98 2.64 6.47
C GLU A 293 57.54 1.61 5.41
N ALA A 294 57.80 1.90 4.13
CA ALA A 294 57.46 1.00 3.03
C ALA A 294 58.43 -0.20 2.97
N PRO A 295 57.93 -1.43 2.69
CA PRO A 295 58.80 -2.59 2.46
C PRO A 295 59.80 -2.38 1.32
N GLU A 296 61.02 -2.92 1.46
CA GLU A 296 62.07 -2.78 0.44
C GLU A 296 61.62 -3.34 -0.91
N GLY A 297 61.78 -2.53 -1.97
CA GLY A 297 61.45 -2.90 -3.35
C GLY A 297 59.99 -2.70 -3.75
N GLU A 298 59.12 -2.23 -2.86
CA GLU A 298 57.71 -1.97 -3.19
C GLU A 298 57.51 -0.56 -3.75
N ALA A 299 57.03 -0.45 -4.99
CA ALA A 299 56.71 0.85 -5.60
C ALA A 299 55.41 1.41 -5.02
N LEU A 300 55.48 2.61 -4.43
CA LEU A 300 54.30 3.33 -3.94
C LEU A 300 53.42 3.79 -5.11
N ILE A 301 53.99 4.59 -6.02
CA ILE A 301 53.26 5.11 -7.18
C ILE A 301 52.97 3.96 -8.15
N GLY A 302 51.68 3.76 -8.45
CA GLY A 302 51.19 2.66 -9.27
C GLY A 302 50.62 1.48 -8.48
N SER A 303 50.70 1.50 -7.14
CA SER A 303 50.01 0.51 -6.30
C SER A 303 48.49 0.79 -6.24
N ALA A 304 47.71 -0.25 -5.88
CA ALA A 304 46.26 -0.14 -5.70
C ALA A 304 45.84 0.40 -4.32
N ASP A 305 46.77 0.87 -3.49
CA ASP A 305 46.51 1.23 -2.09
C ASP A 305 45.57 2.43 -1.96
N ILE A 306 45.77 3.49 -2.77
CA ILE A 306 44.92 4.69 -2.74
C ILE A 306 43.48 4.34 -3.15
N GLN A 307 43.33 3.51 -4.19
CA GLN A 307 42.02 3.04 -4.64
C GLN A 307 41.34 2.19 -3.55
N SER A 308 42.08 1.26 -2.96
CA SER A 308 41.57 0.40 -1.88
C SER A 308 41.16 1.21 -0.63
N LEU A 309 41.90 2.28 -0.30
CA LEU A 309 41.54 3.21 0.77
C LEU A 309 40.21 3.93 0.46
N ALA A 310 40.03 4.37 -0.80
CA ALA A 310 38.78 4.99 -1.25
C ALA A 310 37.60 3.99 -1.21
N ASP A 311 37.81 2.76 -1.70
CA ASP A 311 36.79 1.70 -1.71
C ASP A 311 36.37 1.27 -0.29
N LEU A 312 37.32 1.27 0.66
CA LEU A 312 37.04 1.05 2.08
C LEU A 312 36.19 2.18 2.66
N GLY A 313 36.51 3.44 2.33
CA GLY A 313 35.71 4.60 2.70
C GLY A 313 34.27 4.51 2.16
N ASN A 314 34.12 4.19 0.87
CA ASN A 314 32.82 3.99 0.23
C ASN A 314 32.01 2.88 0.90
N SER A 315 32.65 1.74 1.19
CA SER A 315 32.01 0.61 1.86
C SER A 315 31.55 0.96 3.28
N PHE A 316 32.36 1.73 4.02
CA PHE A 316 32.02 2.18 5.36
C PHE A 316 30.89 3.22 5.36
N GLN A 317 30.86 4.12 4.37
CA GLN A 317 29.79 5.09 4.19
C GLN A 317 28.42 4.42 4.01
N ILE A 318 28.34 3.32 3.25
CA ILE A 318 27.10 2.53 3.09
C ILE A 318 26.57 2.08 4.47
N ILE A 319 27.45 1.65 5.37
CA ILE A 319 27.07 1.21 6.72
C ILE A 319 26.59 2.40 7.56
N GLN A 320 27.26 3.56 7.47
CA GLN A 320 26.84 4.78 8.16
C GLN A 320 25.45 5.24 7.72
N GLU A 321 25.17 5.17 6.42
CA GLU A 321 23.90 5.56 5.79
C GLU A 321 22.84 4.47 5.85
N MET A 322 23.16 3.30 6.43
CA MET A 322 22.23 2.19 6.58
C MET A 322 20.99 2.62 7.37
N ARG A 323 19.81 2.27 6.85
CA ARG A 323 18.52 2.66 7.39
C ARG A 323 18.06 1.69 8.47
N PRO A 324 17.39 2.17 9.53
CA PRO A 324 16.91 1.32 10.61
C PRO A 324 15.67 0.50 10.23
N VAL A 325 15.05 0.76 9.07
CA VAL A 325 13.85 0.06 8.57
C VAL A 325 14.02 -0.08 7.05
N PRO A 326 13.54 -1.15 6.40
CA PRO A 326 13.64 -1.31 4.94
C PRO A 326 12.60 -0.44 4.20
N ILE A 327 12.56 0.85 4.53
CA ILE A 327 11.69 1.87 3.96
C ILE A 327 12.56 2.95 3.34
N ASP A 328 12.30 3.23 2.08
CA ASP A 328 12.93 4.30 1.34
C ASP A 328 11.93 5.42 1.06
N LEU A 329 12.40 6.66 1.17
CA LEU A 329 11.55 7.83 0.94
C LEU A 329 11.01 7.84 -0.50
N TRP A 330 11.89 7.68 -1.48
CA TRP A 330 11.57 7.89 -2.90
C TRP A 330 10.88 6.70 -3.56
N THR A 331 11.24 5.49 -3.18
CA THR A 331 10.70 4.25 -3.77
C THR A 331 9.51 3.69 -3.00
N THR A 332 9.35 4.05 -1.71
CA THR A 332 8.26 3.52 -0.86
C THR A 332 7.28 4.60 -0.43
N ILE A 333 7.75 5.63 0.30
CA ILE A 333 6.85 6.62 0.92
C ILE A 333 6.21 7.53 -0.13
N VAL A 334 6.99 8.13 -1.03
CA VAL A 334 6.49 9.08 -2.04
C VAL A 334 5.42 8.45 -2.94
N PRO A 335 5.61 7.26 -3.54
CA PRO A 335 4.58 6.63 -4.36
C PRO A 335 3.31 6.32 -3.56
N MET A 336 3.45 5.85 -2.32
CA MET A 336 2.29 5.51 -1.49
C MET A 336 1.53 6.76 -1.03
N ALA A 337 2.24 7.83 -0.67
CA ALA A 337 1.65 9.13 -0.38
C ALA A 337 0.96 9.72 -1.61
N ALA A 338 1.54 9.57 -2.81
CA ALA A 338 0.93 9.99 -4.07
C ALA A 338 -0.40 9.25 -4.32
N PHE A 339 -0.45 7.93 -4.18
CA PHE A 339 -1.71 7.17 -4.28
C PHE A 339 -2.73 7.57 -3.21
N THR A 340 -2.26 7.97 -2.02
CA THR A 340 -3.12 8.43 -0.93
C THR A 340 -3.76 9.79 -1.24
N VAL A 341 -2.96 10.74 -1.72
CA VAL A 341 -3.36 12.15 -1.90
C VAL A 341 -4.05 12.38 -3.25
N ALA A 342 -3.68 11.65 -4.30
CA ALA A 342 -4.18 11.88 -5.65
C ALA A 342 -5.72 11.97 -5.75
N PRO A 343 -6.51 11.11 -5.06
CA PRO A 343 -7.96 11.22 -5.14
C PRO A 343 -8.56 12.46 -4.50
N PHE A 344 -7.83 13.18 -3.63
CA PHE A 344 -8.30 14.43 -3.01
C PHE A 344 -7.99 15.67 -3.87
N LEU A 345 -7.18 15.54 -4.93
CA LEU A 345 -6.87 16.66 -5.84
C LEU A 345 -8.11 17.32 -6.45
N PRO A 346 -9.15 16.59 -6.89
CA PRO A 346 -10.38 17.21 -7.38
C PRO A 346 -11.07 18.08 -6.32
N LEU A 347 -10.96 17.73 -5.03
CA LEU A 347 -11.53 18.55 -3.96
C LEU A 347 -10.79 19.87 -3.81
N ALA A 348 -9.46 19.90 -4.04
CA ALA A 348 -8.69 21.14 -3.99
C ALA A 348 -9.15 22.16 -5.04
N LEU A 349 -9.67 21.70 -6.19
CA LEU A 349 -10.23 22.58 -7.24
C LEU A 349 -11.51 23.32 -6.82
N THR A 350 -12.13 22.93 -5.70
CA THR A 350 -13.28 23.67 -5.14
C THR A 350 -12.86 24.97 -4.45
N VAL A 351 -11.58 25.10 -4.07
CA VAL A 351 -11.05 26.25 -3.32
C VAL A 351 -9.94 26.98 -4.09
N PHE A 352 -9.07 26.24 -4.79
CA PHE A 352 -7.92 26.78 -5.51
C PHE A 352 -8.11 26.68 -7.02
N PRO A 353 -7.71 27.70 -7.79
CA PRO A 353 -7.68 27.59 -9.25
C PRO A 353 -6.64 26.56 -9.70
N PHE A 354 -6.90 25.94 -10.86
CA PHE A 354 -6.12 24.82 -11.37
C PHE A 354 -4.63 25.15 -11.58
N ASP A 355 -4.33 26.37 -12.05
CA ASP A 355 -2.96 26.79 -12.34
C ASP A 355 -2.11 26.92 -11.06
N GLU A 356 -2.70 27.33 -9.94
CA GLU A 356 -2.02 27.34 -8.64
C GLU A 356 -1.67 25.94 -8.14
N ILE A 357 -2.57 24.97 -8.33
CA ILE A 357 -2.32 23.57 -7.94
C ILE A 357 -1.19 22.98 -8.77
N VAL A 358 -1.20 23.19 -10.09
CA VAL A 358 -0.14 22.69 -10.99
C VAL A 358 1.21 23.31 -10.65
N LYS A 359 1.27 24.63 -10.42
CA LYS A 359 2.51 25.32 -10.00
C LYS A 359 3.06 24.75 -8.70
N LYS A 360 2.22 24.49 -7.68
CA LYS A 360 2.65 23.90 -6.41
C LYS A 360 3.16 22.47 -6.57
N ILE A 361 2.51 21.64 -7.39
CA ILE A 361 2.95 20.26 -7.64
C ILE A 361 4.31 20.24 -8.35
N ILE A 362 4.48 21.06 -9.39
CA ILE A 362 5.75 21.15 -10.13
C ILE A 362 6.87 21.65 -9.21
N GLY A 363 6.61 22.65 -8.37
CA GLY A 363 7.60 23.17 -7.41
C GLY A 363 7.99 22.23 -6.27
N ILE A 364 7.24 21.15 -6.04
CA ILE A 364 7.61 20.09 -5.07
C ILE A 364 8.42 18.97 -5.75
N LEU A 365 8.25 18.81 -7.07
CA LEU A 365 8.90 17.75 -7.85
C LEU A 365 10.25 18.18 -8.45
N LEU A 366 10.46 19.48 -8.62
CA LEU A 366 11.75 20.12 -8.96
C LEU A 366 12.50 20.46 -7.68
#